data_AF-A0A843T2Y1-F1
#
_entry.id   AF-A0A843T2Y1-F1
#
_cell.length_a   1.000
_cell.length_b   1.000
_cell.length_c   1.000
_cell.angle_alpha   90.00
_cell.angle_beta   90.00
_cell.angle_gamma   90.00
#
_symmetry.space_group_name_H-M   'P 1'
#
loop_
_entity.id
_entity.type
_entity.pdbx_description
1 polymer ?
#
loop_
_entity_poly.entity_id
_entity_poly.type
_entity_poly.pdbx_seq_one_letter_code
_entity_poly.pdbx_strand_id
1 'polypeptide(L)'
;METSRILRAAGVGLLVAAATAVLGALLVRDQISRHRRELFSPHPLRRLAALGYLGSAPASVDLVLLLRDFTTWETRPMLKKRATVILSRMEEALAGRALEAI
;
A
#
# COMPACT_ATOMS: atom_id res chain seq x y z
N MET A 1 -15.09 -40.89 -26.84
CA MET A 1 -15.64 -40.28 -25.61
C MET A 1 -14.57 -39.56 -24.75
N GLU A 2 -13.41 -39.19 -25.32
CA GLU A 2 -12.33 -38.50 -24.58
C GLU A 2 -12.34 -36.97 -24.75
N THR A 3 -12.74 -36.47 -25.92
CA THR A 3 -12.72 -35.04 -26.25
C THR A 3 -13.61 -34.20 -25.33
N SER A 4 -14.77 -34.72 -24.93
CA SER A 4 -15.71 -34.02 -24.04
C SER A 4 -15.21 -33.89 -22.59
N ARG A 5 -14.32 -34.77 -22.13
CA ARG A 5 -13.73 -34.68 -20.78
C ARG A 5 -12.64 -33.61 -20.73
N ILE A 6 -11.84 -33.50 -21.78
CA ILE A 6 -10.79 -32.48 -21.89
C ILE A 6 -11.41 -31.08 -22.02
N LEU A 7 -12.45 -30.91 -22.84
CA LEU A 7 -13.17 -29.64 -22.95
C LEU A 7 -13.79 -29.19 -21.61
N ARG A 8 -14.32 -30.13 -20.81
CA ARG A 8 -14.87 -29.83 -19.48
C ARG A 8 -13.77 -29.45 -18.48
N ALA A 9 -12.65 -30.17 -18.48
CA ALA A 9 -11.51 -29.87 -17.61
C ALA A 9 -10.89 -28.49 -17.95
N ALA A 10 -10.75 -28.18 -19.24
CA ALA A 10 -10.27 -26.88 -19.71
C ALA A 10 -11.24 -25.75 -19.32
N GLY A 11 -12.56 -25.98 -19.46
CA GLY A 11 -13.58 -25.01 -19.04
C GLY A 11 -13.56 -24.74 -17.53
N VAL A 12 -13.41 -25.76 -16.70
CA VAL A 12 -13.31 -25.61 -15.24
C VAL A 12 -12.03 -24.89 -14.84
N GLY A 13 -10.90 -25.20 -15.48
CA GLY A 13 -9.63 -24.49 -15.23
C GLY A 13 -9.73 -22.99 -15.51
N LEU A 14 -10.38 -22.62 -16.62
CA LEU A 14 -10.59 -21.21 -16.98
C LEU A 14 -11.48 -20.49 -15.97
N LEU A 15 -12.56 -21.13 -15.51
CA LEU A 15 -13.48 -20.57 -14.53
C LEU A 15 -12.82 -20.35 -13.17
N VAL A 16 -12.00 -21.29 -12.71
CA VAL A 16 -11.24 -21.14 -11.47
C VAL A 16 -10.27 -19.97 -11.60
N ALA A 17 -9.48 -19.90 -12.68
CA ALA A 17 -8.54 -18.80 -12.90
C ALA A 17 -9.24 -17.43 -12.94
N ALA A 18 -10.39 -17.33 -13.60
CA ALA A 18 -11.20 -16.11 -13.67
C ALA A 18 -11.75 -15.71 -12.29
N ALA A 19 -12.24 -16.67 -11.50
CA ALA A 19 -12.73 -16.41 -10.15
C ALA A 19 -11.61 -15.90 -9.22
N THR A 20 -10.42 -16.48 -9.29
CA THR A 20 -9.26 -16.04 -8.49
C THR A 20 -8.80 -14.63 -8.89
N ALA A 21 -8.81 -14.31 -10.19
CA ALA A 21 -8.45 -12.99 -10.68
C ALA A 21 -9.45 -11.91 -10.24
N VAL A 22 -10.76 -12.20 -10.30
CA VAL A 22 -11.80 -11.28 -9.83
C VAL A 22 -11.72 -11.06 -8.32
N LEU A 23 -11.54 -12.12 -7.53
CA LEU A 23 -11.36 -12.00 -6.08
C LEU A 23 -10.08 -11.23 -5.72
N GLY A 24 -8.97 -11.49 -6.42
CA GLY A 24 -7.73 -10.74 -6.28
C GLY A 24 -7.91 -9.25 -6.60
N ALA A 25 -8.58 -8.93 -7.71
CA ALA A 25 -8.86 -7.55 -8.10
C ALA A 25 -9.79 -6.83 -7.12
N LEU A 26 -10.80 -7.52 -6.57
CA LEU A 26 -11.68 -6.95 -5.54
C LEU A 26 -10.94 -6.73 -4.22
N LEU A 27 -10.06 -7.65 -3.80
CA LEU A 27 -9.22 -7.45 -2.62
C LEU A 27 -8.26 -6.27 -2.80
N VAL A 28 -7.65 -6.13 -3.98
CA VAL A 28 -6.78 -4.98 -4.31
C VAL A 28 -7.58 -3.67 -4.40
N ARG A 29 -8.77 -3.69 -4.98
CA ARG A 29 -9.64 -2.52 -5.13
C ARG A 29 -10.23 -2.05 -3.79
N ASP A 30 -10.59 -2.98 -2.93
CA ASP A 30 -11.10 -2.72 -1.58
C ASP A 30 -9.96 -2.29 -0.64
N GLN A 31 -8.73 -2.74 -0.89
CA GLN A 31 -7.51 -2.17 -0.29
C GLN A 31 -7.36 -0.69 -0.70
N ILE A 32 -7.36 -0.38 -2.00
CA ILE A 32 -7.13 0.99 -2.51
C ILE A 32 -8.17 2.00 -1.99
N SER A 33 -9.44 1.62 -1.86
CA SER A 33 -10.48 2.53 -1.35
C SER A 33 -10.38 2.83 0.16
N ARG A 34 -9.68 1.97 0.93
CA ARG A 34 -9.45 2.15 2.38
C ARG A 34 -8.19 2.96 2.75
N HIS A 35 -7.28 3.21 1.81
CA HIS A 35 -5.94 3.76 2.07
C HIS A 35 -5.89 5.14 2.77
N ARG A 36 -6.94 5.97 2.71
CA ARG A 36 -6.95 7.27 3.44
C ARG A 36 -7.39 7.18 4.92
N ARG A 37 -7.99 6.07 5.37
CA ARG A 37 -8.46 5.89 6.77
C ARG A 37 -7.57 4.96 7.61
N GLU A 38 -6.55 4.34 7.02
CA GLU A 38 -5.78 3.27 7.69
C GLU A 38 -4.51 3.75 8.41
N LEU A 39 -3.99 4.94 8.09
CA LEU A 39 -2.85 5.51 8.83
C LEU A 39 -3.17 5.69 10.32
N PHE A 40 -4.39 6.15 10.64
CA PHE A 40 -4.85 6.38 12.01
C PHE A 40 -5.70 5.24 12.57
N SER A 41 -5.56 4.02 12.02
CA SER A 41 -6.34 2.87 12.49
C SER A 41 -5.91 2.41 13.90
N PRO A 42 -6.84 1.92 14.75
CA PRO A 42 -6.49 1.26 16.01
C PRO A 42 -5.64 -0.01 15.82
N HIS A 43 -5.65 -0.61 14.62
CA HIS A 43 -4.93 -1.85 14.33
C HIS A 43 -3.47 -1.60 13.88
N PRO A 44 -2.46 -2.06 14.63
CA PRO A 44 -1.05 -1.74 14.37
C PRO A 44 -0.50 -2.31 13.05
N LEU A 45 -1.01 -3.46 12.58
CA LEU A 45 -0.58 -4.06 11.32
C LEU A 45 -1.03 -3.25 10.10
N ARG A 46 -2.22 -2.62 10.16
CA ARG A 46 -2.70 -1.74 9.09
C ARG A 46 -1.85 -0.48 8.98
N ARG A 47 -1.47 0.10 10.12
CA ARG A 47 -0.54 1.24 10.15
C ARG A 47 0.82 0.88 9.57
N LEU A 48 1.33 -0.32 9.86
CA LEU A 48 2.57 -0.80 9.26
C LEU A 48 2.45 -0.99 7.74
N ALA A 49 1.35 -1.55 7.26
CA ALA A 49 1.10 -1.70 5.82
C ALA A 49 1.01 -0.33 5.12
N ALA A 50 0.31 0.63 5.74
CA ALA A 50 0.22 2.00 5.25
C ALA A 50 1.60 2.70 5.21
N LEU A 51 2.43 2.53 6.25
CA LEU A 51 3.83 2.99 6.23
C LEU A 51 4.65 2.28 5.15
N GLY A 52 4.40 0.99 4.90
CA GLY A 52 5.02 0.24 3.80
C GLY A 52 4.70 0.86 2.44
N TYR A 53 3.43 1.17 2.19
CA TYR A 53 2.97 1.83 0.97
C TYR A 53 3.54 3.25 0.83
N LEU A 54 3.51 4.05 1.91
CA LEU A 54 4.08 5.40 1.91
C LEU A 54 5.59 5.40 1.64
N GLY A 55 6.32 4.38 2.14
CA GLY A 55 7.75 4.24 1.87
C GLY A 55 8.12 4.04 0.40
N SER A 56 7.16 3.63 -0.45
CA SER A 56 7.33 3.52 -1.91
C SER A 56 6.72 4.68 -2.71
N ALA A 57 5.95 5.55 -2.07
CA ALA A 57 5.29 6.66 -2.75
C ALA A 57 6.31 7.77 -3.09
N PRO A 58 6.11 8.51 -4.20
CA PRO A 58 6.95 9.65 -4.53
C PRO A 58 6.84 10.71 -3.44
N ALA A 59 7.98 11.29 -3.07
CA ALA A 59 8.02 12.25 -1.98
C ALA A 59 7.25 13.53 -2.37
N SER A 60 6.31 13.93 -1.53
CA SER A 60 5.48 15.13 -1.70
C SER A 60 5.33 15.85 -0.36
N VAL A 61 5.10 17.17 -0.41
CA VAL A 61 4.95 18.01 0.79
C VAL A 61 3.77 17.51 1.65
N ASP A 62 2.66 17.13 1.02
CA ASP A 62 1.45 16.65 1.70
C ASP A 62 1.72 15.35 2.49
N LEU A 63 2.49 14.41 1.91
CA LEU A 63 2.87 13.17 2.60
C LEU A 63 3.86 13.40 3.75
N VAL A 64 4.76 14.38 3.61
CA VAL A 64 5.69 14.79 4.67
C VAL A 64 4.92 15.33 5.87
N LEU A 65 3.96 16.23 5.65
CA LEU A 65 3.10 16.76 6.71
C LEU A 65 2.28 15.65 7.38
N LEU A 66 1.67 14.77 6.58
CA LEU A 66 0.92 13.62 7.07
C LEU A 66 1.77 12.68 7.95
N LEU A 67 3.01 12.40 7.54
CA LEU A 67 3.93 11.55 8.32
C LEU A 67 4.38 12.23 9.61
N ARG A 68 4.51 13.56 9.62
CA ARG A 68 4.83 14.34 10.82
C ARG A 68 3.69 14.28 11.84
N ASP A 69 2.45 14.43 11.37
CA ASP A 69 1.25 14.29 12.20
C ASP A 69 1.12 12.86 12.73
N PHE A 70 1.33 11.85 11.88
CA PHE A 70 1.34 10.45 12.27
C PHE A 70 2.39 10.16 13.36
N THR A 71 3.60 10.70 13.22
CA THR A 71 4.68 10.49 14.19
C THR A 71 4.36 11.12 15.54
N THR A 72 3.62 12.24 15.55
CA THR A 72 3.16 12.89 16.78
C THR A 72 2.07 12.05 17.46
N TRP A 73 1.12 11.53 16.68
CA TRP A 73 -0.01 10.74 17.16
C TRP A 73 0.36 9.30 17.58
N GLU A 74 1.28 8.64 16.90
CA GLU A 74 1.61 7.23 17.14
C GLU A 74 2.31 7.04 18.50
N THR A 75 1.78 6.12 19.29
CA THR A 75 2.31 5.80 20.63
C THR A 75 3.38 4.70 20.57
N ARG A 76 3.34 3.82 19.55
CA ARG A 76 4.24 2.66 19.47
C ARG A 76 5.63 3.06 18.94
N PRO A 77 6.72 2.81 19.70
CA PRO A 77 8.06 3.29 19.34
C PRO A 77 8.59 2.68 18.03
N MET A 78 8.28 1.42 17.75
CA MET A 78 8.71 0.76 16.50
C MET A 78 8.11 1.43 15.25
N LEU A 79 6.81 1.77 15.30
CA LEU A 79 6.11 2.40 14.18
C LEU A 79 6.52 3.86 14.03
N LYS A 80 6.71 4.59 15.14
CA LYS A 80 7.31 5.94 15.12
C LYS A 80 8.67 5.93 14.42
N LYS A 81 9.58 5.03 14.85
CA LYS A 81 10.93 4.94 14.28
C LYS A 81 10.89 4.69 12.77
N ARG A 82 10.01 3.79 12.31
CA ARG A 82 9.84 3.53 10.88
C ARG A 82 9.26 4.73 10.12
N ALA A 83 8.26 5.40 10.69
CA ALA A 83 7.69 6.61 10.11
C ALA A 83 8.71 7.74 10.00
N THR A 84 9.54 7.95 11.03
CA THR A 84 10.63 8.94 11.01
C THR A 84 11.65 8.66 9.92
N VAL A 85 12.05 7.39 9.72
CA VAL A 85 12.97 7.02 8.62
C VAL A 85 12.37 7.35 7.25
N ILE A 86 11.08 7.06 7.05
CA ILE A 86 10.40 7.37 5.78
C ILE A 86 10.30 8.89 5.61
N LEU A 87 9.96 9.62 6.68
CA LEU A 87 9.85 11.08 6.69
C LEU A 87 11.18 11.73 6.28
N SER A 88 12.30 11.36 6.93
CA SER A 88 13.62 11.93 6.61
C SER A 88 14.00 11.69 5.15
N ARG A 89 13.79 10.48 4.64
CA ARG A 89 14.04 10.17 3.22
C ARG A 89 13.20 11.03 2.27
N MET A 90 11.94 11.29 2.62
CA MET A 90 11.06 12.15 1.82
C MET A 90 11.49 13.62 1.87
N GLU A 91 11.86 14.12 3.04
CA GLU A 91 12.39 15.48 3.24
C GLU A 91 13.67 15.69 2.43
N GLU A 92 14.60 14.74 2.48
CA GLU A 92 15.83 14.75 1.68
C GLU A 92 15.53 14.76 0.18
N ALA A 93 14.60 13.91 -0.29
CA ALA A 93 14.20 13.86 -1.69
C ALA A 93 13.48 15.13 -2.16
N LEU A 94 12.81 15.85 -1.27
CA LEU A 94 12.22 17.16 -1.56
C LEU A 94 13.30 18.25 -1.61
N ALA A 95 14.21 18.26 -0.64
CA ALA A 95 15.31 19.21 -0.57
C ALA A 95 16.23 19.11 -1.80
N GLY A 96 16.55 17.90 -2.24
CA GLY A 96 17.32 17.66 -3.47
C GLY A 96 16.62 18.24 -4.71
N ARG A 97 15.32 17.99 -4.87
CA ARG A 97 14.53 18.57 -5.97
C ARG A 97 14.43 20.09 -5.92
N ALA A 98 14.35 20.67 -4.73
CA ALA A 98 14.33 22.12 -4.58
C ALA A 98 15.67 22.75 -4.99
N LEU A 99 16.79 22.07 -4.71
CA LEU A 99 18.13 22.51 -5.10
C LEU A 99 18.36 22.41 -6.62
N GLU A 100 17.83 21.37 -7.28
CA GLU A 100 17.90 21.21 -8.74
C GLU A 100 17.06 22.23 -9.52
N ALA A 101 16.09 22.88 -8.87
CA ALA A 101 15.17 23.83 -9.49
C ALA A 101 15.67 25.29 -9.45
N ILE A 102 16.82 25.55 -8.84
CA ILE A 102 17.49 26.87 -8.72
C ILE A 102 18.62 26.94 -9.74
#